data_AF-X0UPE7-F1
#
_entry.id   AF-X0UPE7-F1
#
_cell.length_a   1.000
_cell.length_b   1.000
_cell.length_c   1.000
_cell.angle_alpha   90.00
_cell.angle_beta   90.00
_cell.angle_gamma   90.00
#
_symmetry.space_group_name_H-M   'P 1'
#
loop_
_entity.id
_entity.type
_entity.pdbx_description
1 polymer ?
#
loop_
_entity_poly.entity_id
_entity_poly.type
_entity_poly.pdbx_seq_one_letter_code
_entity_poly.pdbx_strand_id
1 'polypeptide(L)' 'MKALSRRLMEIPPDASDLMLDEAREIIRQLSNLNLRWNITALDDFIGERQRELGVGLRKR' A
#
# COMPACT_ATOMS: atom_id res chain seq x y z
N MET A 1 7.42 6.05 8.25
CA MET A 1 6.71 6.45 7.00
C MET A 1 7.59 6.28 5.77
N LYS A 2 8.71 7.00 5.62
CA LYS A 2 9.59 6.90 4.42
C LYS A 2 10.05 5.48 4.07
N ALA A 3 10.44 4.67 5.07
CA ALA A 3 10.91 3.30 4.83
C ALA A 3 9.79 2.37 4.29
N LEU A 4 8.58 2.47 4.84
CA LEU A 4 7.42 1.69 4.42
C LEU A 4 6.97 2.07 3.00
N SER A 5 6.88 3.37 2.70
CA SER A 5 6.55 3.84 1.35
C SER A 5 7.59 3.38 0.33
N ARG A 6 8.88 3.42 0.69
CA ARG A 6 9.95 2.92 -0.18
C ARG A 6 9.82 1.42 -0.44
N ARG A 7 9.60 0.63 0.62
CA ARG A 7 9.42 -0.82 0.51
C ARG A 7 8.22 -1.17 -0.37
N LEU A 8 7.11 -0.44 -0.24
CA LEU A 8 5.92 -0.66 -1.07
C LEU A 8 6.17 -0.38 -2.57
N MET A 9 7.04 0.58 -2.90
CA MET A 9 7.44 0.87 -4.29
C MET A 9 8.34 -0.21 -4.89
N GLU A 10 9.11 -0.92 -4.06
CA GLU A 10 10.01 -1.98 -4.52
C GLU A 10 9.29 -3.28 -4.90
N ILE A 11 8.01 -3.43 -4.54
CA ILE A 11 7.21 -4.62 -4.86
C ILE A 11 6.68 -4.48 -6.30
N PRO A 12 7.02 -5.37 -7.23
CA PRO A 12 6.52 -5.27 -8.60
C PRO A 12 5.05 -5.74 -8.72
N PRO A 13 4.31 -5.36 -9.77
CA PRO A 13 2.91 -5.77 -9.98
C PRO A 13 2.71 -7.28 -10.13
N ASP A 14 3.72 -7.99 -10.63
CA ASP A 14 3.76 -9.44 -10.83
C ASP A 14 4.47 -10.18 -9.69
N ALA A 15 4.61 -9.52 -8.53
CA ALA A 15 5.26 -10.11 -7.37
C ALA A 15 4.54 -11.38 -6.90
N SER A 16 5.29 -12.25 -6.23
CA SER A 16 4.75 -13.47 -5.64
C SER A 16 3.71 -13.18 -4.56
N ASP A 17 2.83 -14.15 -4.29
CA ASP A 17 1.79 -14.02 -3.27
C ASP A 17 2.35 -13.58 -1.90
N LEU A 18 3.54 -14.07 -1.53
CA LEU A 18 4.22 -13.66 -0.29
C LEU A 18 4.55 -12.16 -0.26
N MET A 19 5.02 -11.62 -1.39
CA MET A 19 5.33 -10.19 -1.52
C MET A 19 4.05 -9.35 -1.60
N LEU A 20 2.98 -9.88 -2.20
CA LEU A 20 1.68 -9.22 -2.21
C LEU A 20 1.05 -9.17 -0.80
N ASP A 21 1.26 -10.19 0.01
CA ASP A 21 0.87 -10.17 1.43
C ASP A 21 1.72 -9.17 2.24
N GLU A 22 3.03 -9.06 1.97
CA GLU A 22 3.87 -8.00 2.52
C GLU A 22 3.32 -6.62 2.12
N ALA A 23 2.97 -6.41 0.85
CA ALA A 23 2.39 -5.16 0.37
C ALA A 23 1.10 -4.81 1.10
N ARG A 24 0.20 -5.78 1.31
CA ARG A 24 -1.06 -5.58 2.05
C ARG A 24 -0.81 -5.11 3.47
N GLU A 25 0.16 -5.70 4.16
CA GLU A 25 0.50 -5.32 5.52
C GLU A 25 1.12 -3.91 5.58
N ILE A 26 1.99 -3.58 4.63
CA ILE A 26 2.57 -2.23 4.53
C ILE A 26 1.47 -1.19 4.26
N ILE A 27 0.56 -1.47 3.32
CA ILE A 27 -0.58 -0.61 3.00
C ILE A 27 -1.44 -0.39 4.25
N ARG A 28 -1.78 -1.44 5.00
CA ARG A 28 -2.55 -1.35 6.24
C ARG A 28 -1.89 -0.42 7.26
N GLN A 29 -0.57 -0.55 7.44
CA GLN A 29 0.18 0.32 8.35
C GLN A 29 0.19 1.78 7.89
N LEU A 30 0.40 2.01 6.60
CA LEU A 30 0.38 3.36 6.00
C LEU A 30 -1.02 4.00 6.10
N SER A 31 -2.10 3.24 5.85
CA SER A 31 -3.47 3.73 6.02
C SER A 31 -3.77 4.09 7.47
N ASN A 32 -3.37 3.26 8.43
CA ASN A 32 -3.55 3.56 9.87
C ASN A 32 -2.79 4.82 10.30
N LEU A 33 -1.60 5.04 9.75
CA LEU A 33 -0.88 6.30 9.94
C LEU A 33 -1.65 7.46 9.29
N ASN A 34 -2.13 7.27 8.06
CA ASN A 34 -2.84 8.32 7.34
C ASN A 34 -4.12 8.77 8.07
N LEU A 35 -4.82 7.87 8.75
CA LEU A 35 -5.99 8.22 9.59
C LEU A 35 -5.66 9.22 10.71
N ARG A 36 -4.42 9.23 11.22
CA ARG A 36 -4.01 10.14 12.29
C ARG A 36 -3.55 11.50 11.78
N TRP A 37 -2.92 11.52 10.61
CA TRP A 37 -2.26 12.71 10.07
C TRP A 37 -3.02 13.35 8.91
N ASN A 38 -4.00 12.66 8.34
CA ASN A 38 -4.86 13.08 7.23
C ASN A 38 -4.08 13.66 6.04
N ILE A 39 -3.12 12.91 5.52
CA ILE A 39 -2.22 13.32 4.44
C ILE A 39 -2.79 12.84 3.11
N THR A 40 -3.35 13.75 2.31
CA THR A 40 -3.95 13.44 1.00
C THR A 40 -2.98 12.70 0.07
N ALA A 41 -1.74 13.18 -0.05
CA ALA A 41 -0.74 12.56 -0.94
C ALA A 41 -0.39 11.11 -0.54
N LEU A 42 -0.53 10.76 0.76
CA LEU A 42 -0.31 9.39 1.21
C LEU A 42 -1.51 8.50 0.86
N ASP A 43 -2.72 9.05 0.90
CA ASP A 43 -3.93 8.34 0.49
C ASP A 43 -3.90 8.01 -1.01
N ASP A 44 -3.56 9.01 -1.83
CA ASP A 44 -3.41 8.86 -3.28
C ASP A 44 -2.36 7.81 -3.62
N PHE A 45 -1.20 7.86 -2.95
CA PHE A 45 -0.13 6.88 -3.12
C PHE A 45 -0.58 5.46 -2.75
N ILE A 46 -1.30 5.28 -1.63
CA ILE A 46 -1.81 3.97 -1.24
C ILE A 46 -2.81 3.45 -2.28
N GLY A 47 -3.73 4.30 -2.75
CA GLY A 47 -4.73 3.92 -3.75
C GLY A 47 -4.14 3.60 -5.12
N GLU A 48 -3.06 4.25 -5.53
CA GLU A 48 -2.29 3.90 -6.72
C GLU A 48 -1.66 2.51 -6.57
N ARG A 49 -0.92 2.27 -5.49
CA ARG A 49 -0.25 0.99 -5.25
C ARG A 49 -1.21 -0.19 -5.09
N GLN A 50 -2.37 0.03 -4.46
CA GLN A 50 -3.42 -0.99 -4.37
C GLN A 50 -3.96 -1.41 -5.74
N ARG A 51 -4.11 -0.47 -6.68
CA ARG A 51 -4.55 -0.74 -8.05
C ARG A 51 -3.47 -1.46 -8.84
N GLU A 52 -2.23 -1.00 -8.75
CA GLU A 52 -1.10 -1.60 -9.48
C GLU A 52 -0.81 -3.04 -9.06
N LEU A 53 -0.83 -3.31 -7.75
CA LEU A 53 -0.55 -4.63 -7.20
C LEU A 53 -1.78 -5.55 -7.18
N GLY A 54 -2.96 -5.03 -7.53
CA GLY A 54 -4.23 -5.76 -7.39
C GLY A 54 -4.61 -6.11 -5.94
N VAL A 55 -3.91 -5.52 -4.95
CA VAL A 55 -4.08 -5.80 -3.51
C VAL A 55 -4.97 -4.74 -2.86
N GLY A 56 -6.22 -4.65 -3.27
CA GLY A 56 -7.07 -3.62 -2.67
C GLY A 56 -8.44 -3.42 -3.29
N LEU A 57 -9.09 -4.46 -3.80
CA LEU A 57 -10.51 -4.41 -4.13
C LEU A 57 -11.16 -5.78 -3.87
N ARG A 58 -11.56 -6.00 -2.62
CA ARG A 58 -12.90 -6.56 -2.33
C ARG A 58 -13.72 -5.44 -1.73
N LYS A 59 -14.23 -4.55 -2.58
CA LYS A 59 -15.35 -3.67 -2.19
C LYS A 59 -16.63 -4.34 -2.68
N ARG A 60 -17.28 -4.99 -1.72
CA ARG A 60 -18.50 -5.84 -1.78
C ARG A 60 -18.34 -7.21 -2.41
#